data_AF-A0A2E7MK60-F1
#
_entry.id   AF-A0A2E7MK60-F1
#
_cell.length_a   1.000
_cell.length_b   1.000
_cell.length_c   1.000
_cell.angle_alpha   90.00
_cell.angle_beta   90.00
_cell.angle_gamma   90.00
#
_symmetry.space_group_name_H-M   'P 1'
#
loop_
_entity.id
_entity.type
_entity.pdbx_description
1 polymer ?
#
loop_
_entity_poly.entity_id
_entity_poly.type
_entity_poly.pdbx_seq_one_letter_code
_entity_poly.pdbx_strand_id
1 'polypeptide(L)'
;MNCALMISHNNIKKLGQKCSILVALCLLGGAPGASRGELPSEYQIKGAFLYKFATFVEWPKASFADSKEPVVIGILGRDPFGTMLDQIVLGKTVRGRKMEIKRLDKVEGMEPCHILFISSSKKRQLAKIFNQLEDASVLTVGEMEWFARDGGMLGLVIKDERVQFEINPGRAERSGLKISSDLLKLAKIVDPRGTP
;
A
#
# COMPACT_ATOMS: atom_id res chain seq x y z
N MET A 1 -92.05 -4.61 -32.20
CA MET A 1 -91.21 -3.50 -32.66
C MET A 1 -90.11 -4.08 -33.54
N ASN A 2 -90.22 -3.72 -34.83
CA ASN A 2 -89.55 -4.12 -36.09
C ASN A 2 -88.19 -4.84 -36.03
N CYS A 3 -88.03 -6.02 -36.65
CA CYS A 3 -87.91 -6.36 -38.08
C CYS A 3 -86.49 -6.15 -38.68
N ALA A 4 -85.83 -7.27 -38.92
CA ALA A 4 -85.21 -7.71 -40.18
C ALA A 4 -84.26 -6.78 -40.99
N LEU A 5 -83.08 -7.34 -41.26
CA LEU A 5 -82.38 -7.43 -42.56
C LEU A 5 -82.04 -6.12 -43.32
N MET A 6 -80.74 -5.92 -43.64
CA MET A 6 -80.20 -5.99 -45.02
C MET A 6 -78.83 -5.30 -45.21
N ILE A 7 -77.96 -6.00 -45.96
CA ILE A 7 -77.02 -5.52 -47.01
C ILE A 7 -75.86 -4.60 -46.54
N SER A 8 -74.59 -5.03 -46.56
CA SER A 8 -73.67 -5.29 -47.70
C SER A 8 -72.76 -4.11 -48.09
N HIS A 9 -71.52 -4.46 -48.46
CA HIS A 9 -70.47 -3.74 -49.18
C HIS A 9 -69.73 -2.54 -48.53
N ASN A 10 -68.54 -2.88 -48.02
CA ASN A 10 -67.22 -2.34 -48.39
C ASN A 10 -67.15 -0.95 -49.07
N ASN A 11 -66.48 0.01 -48.43
CA ASN A 11 -65.69 1.09 -49.05
C ASN A 11 -64.72 1.65 -47.98
N ILE A 12 -63.43 1.30 -48.03
CA ILE A 12 -62.35 2.03 -48.72
C ILE A 12 -61.96 3.37 -48.04
N LYS A 13 -60.73 3.35 -47.51
CA LYS A 13 -59.72 4.44 -47.36
C LYS A 13 -59.60 5.21 -46.04
N LYS A 14 -58.41 4.99 -45.45
CA LYS A 14 -57.47 5.93 -44.79
C LYS A 14 -57.95 6.42 -43.41
N LEU A 15 -57.15 6.37 -42.34
CA LEU A 15 -55.92 7.13 -42.22
C LEU A 15 -55.23 6.77 -40.88
N GLY A 16 -53.94 6.44 -40.92
CA GLY A 16 -52.97 6.63 -39.83
C GLY A 16 -53.24 5.96 -38.49
N GLN A 17 -53.00 4.65 -38.39
CA GLN A 17 -52.80 3.97 -37.10
C GLN A 17 -51.60 4.58 -36.38
N LYS A 18 -51.90 5.26 -35.27
CA LYS A 18 -50.96 5.86 -34.33
C LYS A 18 -50.18 4.77 -33.62
N CYS A 19 -48.87 5.00 -33.47
CA CYS A 19 -47.89 4.17 -32.78
C CYS A 19 -48.43 3.58 -31.46
N SER A 20 -48.38 2.25 -31.37
CA SER A 20 -48.56 1.49 -30.14
C SER A 20 -47.51 1.93 -29.10
N ILE A 21 -47.96 2.44 -27.96
CA ILE A 21 -47.16 2.53 -26.74
C ILE A 21 -47.57 1.36 -25.86
N LEU A 22 -46.71 0.35 -25.77
CA LEU A 22 -46.80 -0.74 -24.80
C LEU A 22 -45.98 -0.34 -23.56
N VAL A 23 -46.66 0.12 -22.52
CA VAL A 23 -46.07 0.25 -21.17
C VAL A 23 -46.24 -1.09 -20.47
N ALA A 24 -45.15 -1.85 -20.34
CA ALA A 24 -45.05 -2.98 -19.43
C ALA A 24 -44.22 -2.56 -18.21
N LEU A 25 -44.85 -2.62 -17.05
CA LEU A 25 -44.38 -2.13 -15.77
C LEU A 25 -43.87 -3.31 -14.91
N CYS A 26 -42.75 -3.07 -14.23
CA CYS A 26 -42.24 -3.71 -13.00
C CYS A 26 -41.36 -4.99 -13.05
N LEU A 27 -40.10 -4.74 -12.65
CA LEU A 27 -39.35 -5.40 -11.57
C LEU A 27 -38.78 -6.81 -11.83
N LEU A 28 -37.45 -6.89 -11.93
CA LEU A 28 -36.62 -7.87 -11.20
C LEU A 28 -35.13 -7.47 -11.24
N GLY A 29 -34.65 -6.92 -10.12
CA GLY A 29 -33.39 -7.37 -9.51
C GLY A 29 -32.05 -6.98 -10.14
N GLY A 30 -31.83 -5.70 -10.48
CA GLY A 30 -30.46 -5.19 -10.58
C GLY A 30 -29.89 -5.00 -9.17
N ALA A 31 -29.40 -6.08 -8.54
CA ALA A 31 -28.57 -5.91 -7.35
C ALA A 31 -27.36 -5.05 -7.76
N PRO A 32 -27.09 -3.89 -7.12
CA PRO A 32 -25.78 -3.30 -7.25
C PRO A 32 -24.82 -4.38 -6.80
N GLY A 33 -23.95 -4.83 -7.71
CA GLY A 33 -22.89 -5.77 -7.39
C GLY A 33 -22.20 -5.20 -6.18
N ALA A 34 -22.41 -5.82 -5.01
CA ALA A 34 -21.60 -5.54 -3.86
C ALA A 34 -20.19 -5.85 -4.34
N SER A 35 -19.40 -4.80 -4.58
CA SER A 35 -17.96 -4.93 -4.51
C SER A 35 -17.72 -5.47 -3.11
N ARG A 36 -17.59 -6.81 -2.99
CA ARG A 36 -17.01 -7.41 -1.81
C ARG A 36 -15.66 -6.71 -1.73
N GLY A 37 -15.54 -5.78 -0.78
CA GLY A 37 -14.28 -5.11 -0.51
C GLY A 37 -13.30 -6.22 -0.20
N GLU A 38 -12.53 -6.62 -1.20
CA GLU A 38 -11.49 -7.61 -1.04
C GLU A 38 -10.53 -7.00 0.00
N LEU A 39 -10.32 -7.71 1.09
CA LEU A 39 -9.40 -7.24 2.11
C LEU A 39 -8.06 -6.95 1.42
N PRO A 40 -7.44 -5.79 1.68
CA PRO A 40 -6.17 -5.47 1.05
C PRO A 40 -5.19 -6.62 1.25
N SER A 41 -4.47 -7.00 0.20
CA SER A 41 -3.48 -8.07 0.33
C SER A 41 -2.42 -7.67 1.37
N GLU A 42 -1.75 -8.66 1.96
CA GLU A 42 -0.70 -8.44 2.94
C GLU A 42 0.34 -7.40 2.47
N TYR A 43 0.78 -7.50 1.22
CA TYR A 43 1.75 -6.56 0.64
C TYR A 43 1.17 -5.18 0.39
N GLN A 44 -0.14 -5.06 0.14
CA GLN A 44 -0.78 -3.75 0.07
C GLN A 44 -0.75 -3.04 1.42
N ILE A 45 -1.01 -3.79 2.50
CA ILE A 45 -0.94 -3.28 3.87
C ILE A 45 0.51 -2.88 4.20
N LYS A 46 1.47 -3.76 3.94
CA LYS A 46 2.91 -3.49 4.17
C LYS A 46 3.42 -2.28 3.39
N GLY A 47 3.05 -2.15 2.11
CA GLY A 47 3.43 -1.01 1.27
C GLY A 47 2.89 0.32 1.79
N ALA A 48 1.63 0.34 2.25
CA ALA A 48 1.05 1.52 2.88
C ALA A 48 1.79 1.92 4.17
N PHE A 49 2.28 0.94 4.94
CA PHE A 49 3.11 1.21 6.12
C PHE A 49 4.49 1.78 5.80
N LEU A 50 5.14 1.37 4.70
CA LEU A 50 6.43 1.97 4.29
C LEU A 50 6.31 3.48 4.08
N TYR A 51 5.25 3.92 3.38
CA TYR A 51 4.92 5.34 3.29
C TYR A 51 4.68 5.96 4.68
N LYS A 52 3.89 5.30 5.51
CA LYS A 52 3.52 5.84 6.83
C LYS A 52 4.73 6.01 7.75
N PHE A 53 5.71 5.11 7.72
CA PHE A 53 6.90 5.20 8.56
C PHE A 53 7.73 6.46 8.27
N ALA A 54 7.75 6.92 7.02
CA ALA A 54 8.40 8.19 6.68
C ALA A 54 7.85 9.38 7.49
N THR A 55 6.57 9.34 7.87
CA THR A 55 5.93 10.38 8.68
C THR A 55 6.26 10.29 10.18
N PHE A 56 6.76 9.14 10.63
CA PHE A 56 7.02 8.86 12.05
C PHE A 56 8.50 8.75 12.42
N VAL A 57 9.40 8.81 11.43
CA VAL A 57 10.84 8.78 11.65
C VAL A 57 11.42 10.15 11.31
N GLU A 58 12.33 10.63 12.15
CA GLU A 58 13.13 11.82 11.89
C GLU A 58 14.56 11.40 11.58
N TRP A 59 15.05 11.87 10.43
CA TRP A 59 16.43 11.71 10.00
C TRP A 59 17.27 12.93 10.41
N PRO A 60 18.57 12.75 10.66
CA PRO A 60 19.51 13.86 10.77
C PRO A 60 19.45 14.78 9.54
N LYS A 61 19.69 16.09 9.74
CA LYS A 61 19.72 17.04 8.61
C LYS A 61 20.76 16.66 7.56
N ALA A 62 21.89 16.08 7.99
CA ALA A 62 22.97 15.63 7.11
C ALA A 62 22.59 14.43 6.21
N SER A 63 21.45 13.77 6.46
CA SER A 63 20.91 12.74 5.57
C SER A 63 20.34 13.30 4.27
N PHE A 64 20.15 14.63 4.20
CA PHE A 64 19.69 15.33 3.00
C PHE A 64 20.72 16.37 2.56
N ALA A 65 21.01 16.43 1.26
CA ALA A 65 21.78 17.45 0.58
C ALA A 65 21.13 18.83 0.65
N ASP A 66 19.80 18.92 0.54
CA ASP A 66 19.06 20.20 0.64
C ASP A 66 17.64 20.03 1.22
N SER A 67 16.84 21.10 1.23
CA SER A 67 15.46 21.09 1.78
C SER A 67 14.40 20.48 0.85
N LYS A 68 14.72 20.23 -0.42
CA LYS A 68 13.84 19.70 -1.46
C LYS A 68 14.16 18.26 -1.83
N GLU A 69 15.32 17.73 -1.46
CA GLU A 69 15.70 16.35 -1.73
C GLU A 69 14.60 15.38 -1.26
N PRO A 70 14.18 14.44 -2.12
CA PRO A 70 13.09 13.53 -1.81
C PRO A 70 13.46 12.56 -0.67
N VAL A 71 12.44 12.11 0.05
CA VAL A 71 12.54 10.94 0.91
C VAL A 71 12.46 9.70 0.02
N VAL A 72 13.56 8.98 -0.07
CA VAL A 72 13.70 7.80 -0.93
C VAL A 72 13.41 6.52 -0.15
N ILE A 73 12.50 5.68 -0.67
CA ILE A 73 12.28 4.30 -0.23
C ILE A 73 13.01 3.36 -1.20
N GLY A 74 14.03 2.66 -0.70
CA GLY A 74 14.74 1.62 -1.40
C GLY A 74 14.08 0.26 -1.18
N ILE A 75 13.91 -0.53 -2.24
CA ILE A 75 13.52 -1.94 -2.19
C ILE A 75 14.73 -2.76 -2.57
N LEU A 76 15.28 -3.51 -1.62
CA LEU A 76 16.46 -4.35 -1.83
C LEU A 76 16.07 -5.82 -2.04
N GLY A 77 16.37 -6.34 -3.24
CA GLY A 77 16.03 -7.69 -3.67
C GLY A 77 14.71 -7.76 -4.43
N ARG A 78 14.06 -8.92 -4.40
CA ARG A 78 12.77 -9.14 -5.08
C ARG A 78 11.72 -8.17 -4.53
N ASP A 79 11.17 -7.33 -5.41
CA ASP A 79 10.09 -6.41 -5.11
C ASP A 79 8.74 -7.15 -5.07
N PRO A 80 8.10 -7.28 -3.89
CA PRO A 80 6.78 -7.89 -3.79
C PRO A 80 5.64 -6.88 -3.95
N PHE A 81 5.93 -5.57 -4.00
CA PHE A 81 4.93 -4.51 -4.11
C PHE A 81 4.62 -4.17 -5.56
N GLY A 82 5.62 -4.24 -6.44
CA GLY A 82 5.48 -3.84 -7.83
C GLY A 82 4.97 -2.40 -7.96
N THR A 83 4.13 -2.15 -8.95
CA THR A 83 3.59 -0.80 -9.26
C THR A 83 2.69 -0.23 -8.17
N MET A 84 2.21 -1.06 -7.25
CA MET A 84 1.29 -0.64 -6.18
C MET A 84 1.97 0.34 -5.21
N LEU A 85 3.24 0.11 -4.86
CA LEU A 85 3.96 1.05 -3.99
C LEU A 85 4.22 2.39 -4.71
N ASP A 86 4.53 2.36 -6.01
CA ASP A 86 4.70 3.57 -6.80
C ASP A 86 3.41 4.42 -6.78
N GLN A 87 2.25 3.77 -6.91
CA GLN A 87 0.94 4.42 -6.83
C GLN A 87 0.64 5.01 -5.44
N ILE A 88 1.04 4.33 -4.36
CA ILE A 88 0.86 4.85 -3.00
C ILE A 88 1.62 6.17 -2.81
N VAL A 89 2.87 6.23 -3.29
CA VAL A 89 3.74 7.39 -3.05
C VAL A 89 3.58 8.50 -4.07
N LEU A 90 2.90 8.24 -5.20
CA LEU A 90 2.71 9.22 -6.26
C LEU A 90 2.05 10.50 -5.73
N GLY A 91 2.74 11.63 -5.91
CA GLY A 91 2.28 12.94 -5.44
C GLY A 91 2.29 13.12 -3.91
N LYS A 92 2.75 12.13 -3.15
CA LYS A 92 2.88 12.25 -1.69
C LYS A 92 4.09 13.07 -1.31
N THR A 93 3.96 13.73 -0.15
CA THR A 93 5.07 14.45 0.46
C THR A 93 5.15 14.12 1.95
N VAL A 94 6.36 14.18 2.48
CA VAL A 94 6.67 14.03 3.91
C VAL A 94 7.49 15.22 4.32
N ARG A 95 6.96 16.03 5.24
CA ARG A 95 7.60 17.28 5.71
C ARG A 95 8.05 18.19 4.54
N GLY A 96 7.20 18.29 3.51
CA GLY A 96 7.46 19.11 2.31
C GLY A 96 8.37 18.48 1.25
N ARG A 97 8.94 17.30 1.51
CA ARG A 97 9.78 16.56 0.55
C ARG A 97 8.94 15.57 -0.25
N LYS A 98 9.20 15.45 -1.56
CA LYS A 98 8.58 14.40 -2.39
C LYS A 98 9.05 13.02 -1.93
N MET A 99 8.33 11.99 -2.35
CA MET A 99 8.72 10.60 -2.13
C MET A 99 9.03 9.89 -3.43
N GLU A 100 10.05 9.05 -3.40
CA GLU A 100 10.52 8.29 -4.56
C GLU A 100 10.81 6.84 -4.16
N ILE A 101 10.61 5.92 -5.09
CA ILE A 101 10.95 4.50 -4.94
C ILE A 101 12.19 4.19 -5.77
N LYS A 102 13.18 3.53 -5.17
CA LYS A 102 14.32 2.95 -5.89
C LYS A 102 14.35 1.44 -5.67
N ARG A 103 14.54 0.68 -6.74
CA ARG A 103 14.68 -0.78 -6.67
C ARG A 103 16.15 -1.13 -6.85
N LEU A 104 16.68 -1.94 -5.93
CA LEU A 104 18.10 -2.18 -5.76
C LEU A 104 18.37 -3.68 -5.69
N ASP A 105 19.40 -4.14 -6.40
CA ASP A 105 19.88 -5.51 -6.26
C ASP A 105 20.90 -5.66 -5.13
N LYS A 106 21.61 -4.57 -4.80
CA LYS A 106 22.72 -4.54 -3.85
C LYS A 106 22.80 -3.17 -3.18
N VAL A 107 23.43 -3.11 -2.01
CA VAL A 107 23.60 -1.84 -1.26
C VAL A 107 24.89 -1.11 -1.63
N GLU A 108 25.87 -1.82 -2.21
CA GLU A 108 27.12 -1.23 -2.64
C GLU A 108 26.89 -0.20 -3.76
N GLY A 109 27.29 1.04 -3.50
CA GLY A 109 27.14 2.14 -4.46
C GLY A 109 25.71 2.63 -4.60
N MET A 110 24.81 2.32 -3.65
CA MET A 110 23.47 2.90 -3.69
C MET A 110 23.54 4.41 -3.45
N GLU A 111 22.70 5.12 -4.19
CA GLU A 111 22.39 6.52 -3.88
C GLU A 111 21.71 6.64 -2.50
N PRO A 112 21.73 7.83 -1.89
CA PRO A 112 21.08 8.07 -0.60
C PRO A 112 19.66 7.52 -0.57
N CYS A 113 19.39 6.74 0.47
CA CYS A 113 18.13 6.06 0.72
C CYS A 113 17.74 6.34 2.17
N HIS A 114 16.47 6.63 2.45
CA HIS A 114 16.01 7.01 3.78
C HIS A 114 15.33 5.84 4.49
N ILE A 115 14.57 5.05 3.73
CA ILE A 115 13.95 3.81 4.18
C ILE A 115 14.40 2.70 3.24
N LEU A 116 15.03 1.66 3.76
CA LEU A 116 15.42 0.49 2.98
C LEU A 116 14.57 -0.71 3.39
N PHE A 117 13.63 -1.09 2.54
CA PHE A 117 12.93 -2.36 2.65
C PHE A 117 13.83 -3.50 2.13
N ILE A 118 14.14 -4.46 3.00
CA ILE A 118 14.95 -5.63 2.69
C ILE A 118 14.03 -6.84 2.51
N SER A 119 13.91 -7.27 1.26
CA SER A 119 13.10 -8.42 0.86
C SER A 119 13.62 -9.72 1.50
N SER A 120 12.70 -10.64 1.78
CA SER A 120 13.02 -12.00 2.22
C SER A 120 14.00 -12.73 1.29
N SER A 121 14.04 -12.36 0.00
CA SER A 121 15.02 -12.85 -0.97
C SER A 121 16.49 -12.55 -0.62
N LYS A 122 16.74 -11.60 0.30
CA LYS A 122 18.09 -11.22 0.78
C LYS A 122 18.45 -11.80 2.14
N LYS A 123 17.63 -12.70 2.70
CA LYS A 123 17.84 -13.31 4.03
C LYS A 123 19.28 -13.79 4.27
N ARG A 124 19.86 -14.50 3.30
CA ARG A 124 21.24 -15.04 3.40
C ARG A 124 22.35 -13.98 3.44
N GLN A 125 22.04 -12.73 3.08
CA GLN A 125 22.99 -11.62 2.98
C GLN A 125 22.77 -10.58 4.08
N LEU A 126 21.82 -10.78 5.01
CA LEU A 126 21.44 -9.77 6.00
C LEU A 126 22.61 -9.23 6.82
N ALA A 127 23.46 -10.10 7.36
CA ALA A 127 24.62 -9.68 8.14
C ALA A 127 25.55 -8.76 7.32
N LYS A 128 25.80 -9.12 6.04
CA LYS A 128 26.60 -8.29 5.14
C LYS A 128 25.94 -6.93 4.87
N ILE A 129 24.62 -6.93 4.62
CA ILE A 129 23.85 -5.72 4.37
C ILE A 129 23.89 -4.78 5.59
N PHE A 130 23.71 -5.31 6.80
CA PHE A 130 23.76 -4.49 8.02
C PHE A 130 25.16 -3.92 8.28
N ASN A 131 26.22 -4.69 8.04
CA ASN A 131 27.58 -4.18 8.16
C ASN A 131 27.84 -3.02 7.18
N GLN A 132 27.23 -3.04 5.99
CA GLN A 132 27.37 -1.96 5.00
C GLN A 132 26.52 -0.73 5.33
N LEU A 133 25.57 -0.85 6.26
CA LEU A 133 24.65 0.21 6.67
C LEU A 133 24.97 0.75 8.06
N GLU A 134 26.05 0.30 8.71
CA GLU A 134 26.33 0.58 10.13
C GLU A 134 26.31 2.07 10.46
N ASP A 135 26.97 2.89 9.63
CA ASP A 135 27.05 4.34 9.78
C ASP A 135 25.98 5.11 8.96
N ALA A 136 25.10 4.39 8.27
CA ALA A 136 24.11 5.01 7.40
C ALA A 136 22.85 5.37 8.18
N SER A 137 22.38 6.62 8.04
CA SER A 137 21.10 7.05 8.60
C SER A 137 19.92 6.54 7.76
N VAL A 138 19.75 5.22 7.71
CA VAL A 138 18.73 4.55 6.90
C VAL A 138 17.86 3.69 7.79
N LEU A 139 16.54 3.92 7.74
CA LEU A 139 15.58 3.07 8.43
C LEU A 139 15.50 1.72 7.71
N THR A 140 16.03 0.67 8.32
CA THR A 140 15.89 -0.68 7.75
C THR A 140 14.55 -1.30 8.12
N VAL A 141 13.83 -1.75 7.10
CA VAL A 141 12.54 -2.42 7.23
C VAL A 141 12.63 -3.80 6.61
N GLY A 142 12.13 -4.82 7.28
CA GLY A 142 12.13 -6.18 6.75
C GLY A 142 10.87 -6.92 7.15
N GLU A 143 10.54 -7.96 6.41
CA GLU A 143 9.34 -8.77 6.65
C GLU A 143 9.63 -10.19 7.13
N MET A 144 10.90 -10.48 7.33
CA MET A 144 11.35 -11.77 7.84
C MET A 144 11.05 -11.86 9.33
N GLU A 145 10.68 -13.05 9.78
CA GLU A 145 10.67 -13.37 11.20
C GLU A 145 12.04 -13.06 11.81
N TRP A 146 12.04 -12.54 13.04
CA TRP A 146 13.25 -12.17 13.79
C TRP A 146 14.08 -11.01 13.22
N PHE A 147 13.66 -10.36 12.12
CA PHE A 147 14.42 -9.29 11.47
C PHE A 147 14.89 -8.17 12.42
N ALA A 148 14.01 -7.68 13.31
CA ALA A 148 14.36 -6.64 14.28
C ALA A 148 15.30 -7.13 15.40
N ARG A 149 15.31 -8.45 15.67
CA ARG A 149 16.27 -9.10 16.58
C ARG A 149 17.63 -9.30 15.91
N ASP A 150 17.64 -9.61 14.62
CA ASP A 150 18.82 -9.98 13.84
C ASP A 150 19.63 -8.77 13.29
N GLY A 151 19.33 -7.56 13.75
CA GLY A 151 20.08 -6.35 13.39
C GLY A 151 19.28 -5.30 12.62
N GLY A 152 18.08 -5.64 12.16
CA GLY A 152 17.15 -4.69 11.56
C GLY A 152 16.51 -3.74 12.57
N MET A 153 15.92 -2.66 12.08
CA MET A 153 15.24 -1.67 12.94
C MET A 153 13.74 -1.92 13.05
N LEU A 154 13.06 -2.24 11.95
CA LEU A 154 11.61 -2.44 11.91
C LEU A 154 11.24 -3.73 11.17
N GLY A 155 10.54 -4.62 11.84
CA GLY A 155 9.94 -5.84 11.29
C GLY A 155 8.46 -5.65 10.96
N LEU A 156 8.05 -6.00 9.75
CA LEU A 156 6.67 -6.13 9.28
C LEU A 156 6.28 -7.62 9.25
N VAL A 157 5.92 -8.18 10.40
CA VAL A 157 5.63 -9.62 10.53
C VAL A 157 4.13 -9.88 10.57
N ILE A 158 3.70 -11.03 10.08
CA ILE A 158 2.32 -11.49 10.31
C ILE A 158 2.28 -12.24 11.63
N LYS A 159 1.37 -11.85 12.51
CA LYS A 159 1.03 -12.59 13.72
C LYS A 159 -0.48 -12.54 13.91
N ASP A 160 -1.09 -13.67 14.25
CA ASP A 160 -2.54 -13.77 14.46
C ASP A 160 -3.35 -13.19 13.28
N GLU A 161 -2.92 -13.52 12.05
CA GLU A 161 -3.50 -13.06 10.77
C GLU A 161 -3.46 -11.54 10.53
N ARG A 162 -2.68 -10.80 11.32
CA ARG A 162 -2.54 -9.34 11.21
C ARG A 162 -1.08 -8.94 11.05
N VAL A 163 -0.85 -7.84 10.35
CA VAL A 163 0.48 -7.22 10.29
C VAL A 163 0.77 -6.58 11.64
N GLN A 164 1.84 -7.04 12.30
CA GLN A 164 2.37 -6.48 13.53
C GLN A 164 3.74 -5.86 13.29
N PHE A 165 4.02 -4.75 13.98
CA PHE A 165 5.33 -4.10 13.94
C PHE A 165 6.20 -4.63 15.07
N GLU A 166 7.40 -5.08 14.74
CA GLU A 166 8.48 -5.25 15.72
C GLU A 166 9.48 -4.11 15.52
N ILE A 167 9.83 -3.37 16.58
CA ILE A 167 10.77 -2.24 16.47
C ILE A 167 11.92 -2.41 17.46
N ASN A 168 13.14 -2.22 16.96
CA ASN A 168 14.35 -2.11 17.76
C ASN A 168 14.77 -0.63 17.85
N PRO A 169 14.26 0.13 18.84
CA PRO A 169 14.53 1.56 18.94
C PRO A 169 16.02 1.85 19.17
N GLY A 170 16.72 0.97 19.90
CA GLY A 170 18.15 1.13 20.15
C GLY A 170 19.00 1.01 18.88
N ARG A 171 18.59 0.20 17.89
CA ARG A 171 19.26 0.17 16.58
C ARG A 171 18.99 1.45 15.80
N ALA A 172 17.75 1.93 15.77
CA ALA A 172 17.40 3.17 15.08
C ALA A 172 18.15 4.37 15.65
N GLU A 173 18.21 4.49 16.97
CA GLU A 173 18.91 5.58 17.66
C GLU A 173 20.41 5.58 17.37
N ARG A 174 21.06 4.41 17.32
CA ARG A 174 22.48 4.30 16.95
C ARG A 174 22.78 4.76 15.52
N SER A 175 21.82 4.66 14.61
CA SER A 175 21.92 5.20 13.24
C SER A 175 21.48 6.67 13.14
N GLY A 176 21.28 7.34 14.27
CA GLY A 176 20.89 8.74 14.36
C GLY A 176 19.40 9.01 14.07
N LEU A 177 18.58 7.97 13.97
CA LEU A 177 17.16 8.09 13.67
C LEU A 177 16.34 8.25 14.95
N LYS A 178 15.37 9.15 14.95
CA LYS A 178 14.38 9.27 16.02
C LYS A 178 13.06 8.70 15.56
N ILE A 179 12.57 7.68 16.25
CA ILE A 179 11.25 7.09 16.01
C ILE A 179 10.24 7.76 16.94
N SER A 180 9.10 8.20 16.40
CA SER A 180 8.05 8.82 17.19
C SER A 180 7.50 7.86 18.25
N SER A 181 7.19 8.38 19.42
CA SER A 181 6.58 7.58 20.50
C SER A 181 5.22 7.01 20.10
N ASP A 182 4.50 7.67 19.19
CA ASP A 182 3.21 7.16 18.69
C ASP A 182 3.36 5.91 17.83
N LEU A 183 4.43 5.80 17.03
CA LEU A 183 4.72 4.55 16.33
C LEU A 183 5.18 3.46 17.31
N LEU A 184 6.00 3.81 18.30
CA LEU A 184 6.46 2.86 19.32
C LEU A 184 5.32 2.25 20.13
N LYS A 185 4.25 3.02 20.44
CA LYS A 185 3.05 2.51 21.15
C LYS A 185 2.28 1.44 20.36
N LEU A 186 2.41 1.44 19.04
CA LEU A 186 1.73 0.48 18.15
C LEU A 186 2.58 -0.77 17.88
N ALA A 187 3.84 -0.75 18.30
CA ALA A 187 4.81 -1.78 17.99
C ALA A 187 5.12 -2.65 19.21
N LYS A 188 5.48 -3.90 18.92
CA LYS A 188 6.20 -4.72 19.88
C LYS A 188 7.66 -4.26 19.90
N ILE A 189 8.10 -3.76 21.05
CA ILE A 189 9.48 -3.34 21.24
C ILE A 189 10.37 -4.58 21.41
N VAL A 190 11.49 -4.56 20.71
CA VAL A 190 12.51 -5.59 20.71
C VAL A 190 13.80 -4.97 21.23
N ASP A 191 14.30 -5.47 22.35
CA ASP A 191 15.60 -5.08 22.91
C ASP A 191 16.61 -6.22 22.70
N PRO A 192 17.77 -5.97 22.07
CA PRO A 192 18.88 -6.92 22.11
C PRO A 192 19.36 -7.28 23.53
N ARG A 193 19.03 -6.46 24.53
CA ARG A 193 19.43 -6.62 25.94
C ARG A 193 18.31 -7.13 26.86
N GLY A 194 17.14 -7.47 26.32
CA GLY A 194 16.02 -8.03 27.09
C GLY A 194 15.79 -9.49 26.74
N THR A 195 16.14 -10.38 27.67
CA THR A 195 15.62 -11.75 27.79
C THR A 195 14.09 -11.79 27.66
N PRO A 196 13.50 -12.95 27.30
CA PRO A 196 12.10 -13.08 26.89
C PRO A 196 11.08 -12.49 27.87
#